data_AF-A0ABD0MNG9-F1
#
_entry.id   AF-A0ABD0MNG9-F1
#
_cell.length_a   1.000
_cell.length_b   1.000
_cell.length_c   1.000
_cell.angle_alpha   90.00
_cell.angle_beta   90.00
_cell.angle_gamma   90.00
#
_symmetry.space_group_name_H-M   'P 1'
#
loop_
_entity.id
_entity.type
_entity.pdbx_description
1 polymer ?
#
loop_
_entity_poly.entity_id
_entity_poly.type
_entity_poly.pdbx_seq_one_letter_code
_entity_poly.pdbx_strand_id
1 'polypeptide(L)'
;QNEKKVFGALGGTVSFGPDKLSLPVTSIIWKQISSSGVVVKAIEWDDDGFVTPKPRFRGITELDRQTGQITISNLSADHNGVYTIDINSKEQEQRFRLELL
;
A
#
# COMPACT_ATOMS: atom_id res chain seq x y z
N GLN A 1 9.57 15.03 -7.51
CA GLN A 1 8.37 14.66 -6.73
C GLN A 1 7.74 13.45 -7.43
N ASN A 2 7.79 12.27 -6.81
CA ASN A 2 7.47 11.00 -7.47
C ASN A 2 6.14 10.42 -6.94
N GLU A 3 5.09 11.26 -6.90
CA GLU A 3 3.75 10.85 -6.49
C GLU A 3 2.91 10.47 -7.72
N LYS A 4 2.39 9.25 -7.76
CA LYS A 4 1.48 8.76 -8.81
C LYS A 4 0.03 8.80 -8.33
N LYS A 5 -0.87 9.34 -9.13
CA LYS A 5 -2.31 9.30 -8.83
C LYS A 5 -2.90 7.96 -9.24
N VAL A 6 -3.74 7.41 -8.38
CA VAL A 6 -4.53 6.20 -8.59
C VAL A 6 -5.98 6.56 -8.34
N PHE A 7 -6.85 6.25 -9.29
CA PHE A 7 -8.28 6.53 -9.17
C PHE A 7 -9.04 5.23 -8.96
N GLY A 8 -9.94 5.22 -7.99
CA GLY A 8 -10.83 4.09 -7.70
C GLY A 8 -12.29 4.53 -7.62
N ALA A 9 -13.22 3.62 -7.86
CA ALA A 9 -14.64 3.84 -7.60
C ALA A 9 -15.04 3.28 -6.22
N LEU A 10 -16.08 3.85 -5.59
CA LEU A 10 -16.66 3.27 -4.36
C LEU A 10 -17.07 1.80 -4.58
N GLY A 11 -16.70 0.93 -3.64
CA GLY A 11 -16.85 -0.52 -3.75
C GLY A 11 -15.89 -1.20 -4.74
N GLY A 12 -15.10 -0.42 -5.48
CA GLY A 12 -14.18 -0.90 -6.51
C GLY A 12 -12.90 -1.51 -5.96
N THR A 13 -11.97 -1.81 -6.86
CA THR A 13 -10.65 -2.38 -6.57
C THR A 13 -9.57 -1.62 -7.33
N VAL A 14 -8.44 -1.38 -6.68
CA VAL A 14 -7.23 -0.79 -7.29
C VAL A 14 -6.00 -1.60 -6.94
N SER A 15 -5.00 -1.53 -7.81
CA SER A 15 -3.68 -2.14 -7.59
C SER A 15 -2.59 -1.14 -7.96
N PHE A 16 -1.58 -1.02 -7.11
CA PHE A 16 -0.41 -0.19 -7.38
C PHE A 16 0.82 -0.71 -6.66
N GLY A 17 1.99 -0.47 -7.21
CA GLY A 17 3.26 -0.98 -6.73
C GLY A 17 4.44 -0.17 -7.24
N PRO A 18 5.61 -0.30 -6.60
CA PRO A 18 6.81 0.43 -7.02
C PRO A 18 7.25 0.04 -8.44
N ASP A 19 7.80 1.00 -9.19
CA ASP A 19 8.28 0.75 -10.56
C ASP A 19 9.49 -0.19 -10.61
N LYS A 20 10.27 -0.21 -9.53
CA LYS A 20 11.49 -1.01 -9.39
C LYS A 20 11.58 -1.57 -7.98
N LEU A 21 12.02 -2.82 -7.90
CA LEU A 21 12.40 -3.47 -6.65
C LEU A 21 13.88 -3.84 -6.72
N SER A 22 14.62 -3.51 -5.66
CA SER A 22 15.96 -4.06 -5.45
C SER A 22 15.85 -5.36 -4.65
N LEU A 23 16.19 -6.47 -5.28
CA LEU A 23 16.25 -7.78 -4.63
C LEU A 23 17.58 -7.97 -3.87
N PRO A 24 17.63 -8.83 -2.84
CA PRO A 24 16.49 -9.56 -2.26
C PRO A 24 15.60 -8.63 -1.43
N VAL A 25 14.27 -8.84 -1.51
CA VAL A 25 13.31 -8.18 -0.63
C VAL A 25 13.02 -9.13 0.53
N THR A 26 13.33 -8.70 1.74
CA THR A 26 13.14 -9.44 3.00
C THR A 26 12.06 -8.83 3.88
N SER A 27 11.60 -7.61 3.59
CA SER A 27 10.39 -7.06 4.22
C SER A 27 9.71 -6.00 3.37
N ILE A 28 8.38 -5.92 3.50
CA ILE A 28 7.54 -4.91 2.87
C ILE A 28 6.53 -4.38 3.89
N ILE A 29 6.38 -3.07 3.96
CA ILE A 29 5.31 -2.42 4.74
C ILE A 29 4.66 -1.36 3.87
N TRP A 30 3.36 -1.51 3.62
CA TRP A 30 2.56 -0.41 3.08
C TRP A 30 1.95 0.41 4.21
N LYS A 31 2.04 1.74 4.08
CA LYS A 31 1.45 2.71 4.99
C LYS A 31 0.48 3.60 4.21
N GLN A 32 -0.65 3.94 4.83
CA GLN A 32 -1.55 4.98 4.37
C GLN A 32 -1.35 6.22 5.25
N ILE A 33 -1.27 7.39 4.61
CA ILE A 33 -1.30 8.71 5.24
C ILE A 33 -2.64 9.32 4.88
N SER A 34 -3.53 9.45 5.86
CA SER A 34 -4.87 10.02 5.67
C SER A 34 -4.79 11.51 5.29
N SER A 35 -5.93 12.09 4.89
CA SER A 35 -6.06 13.53 4.65
C SER A 35 -5.73 14.39 5.89
N SER A 36 -5.90 13.85 7.11
CA SER A 36 -5.52 14.49 8.37
C SER A 36 -4.04 14.29 8.75
N GLY A 37 -3.26 13.61 7.91
CA GLY A 37 -1.84 13.34 8.16
C GLY A 37 -1.55 12.16 9.08
N VAL A 38 -2.57 11.41 9.51
CA VAL A 38 -2.38 10.22 10.34
C VAL A 38 -1.80 9.10 9.50
N VAL A 39 -0.70 8.50 9.98
CA VAL A 39 -0.04 7.37 9.34
C VAL A 39 -0.53 6.06 9.97
N VAL A 40 -1.06 5.16 9.15
CA VAL A 40 -1.45 3.81 9.56
C VAL A 40 -0.80 2.77 8.64
N LYS A 41 -0.36 1.64 9.20
CA LYS A 41 0.05 0.50 8.38
C LYS A 41 -1.18 -0.12 7.71
N ALA A 42 -1.08 -0.45 6.44
CA ALA A 42 -2.11 -1.16 5.69
C ALA A 42 -1.88 -2.67 5.74
N ILE A 43 -0.68 -3.11 5.35
CA ILE A 43 -0.28 -4.50 5.27
C ILE A 43 1.24 -4.59 5.42
N GLU A 44 1.73 -5.63 6.07
CA GLU A 44 3.16 -5.88 6.24
C GLU A 44 3.52 -7.35 6.01
N TRP A 45 4.78 -7.58 5.66
CA TRP A 45 5.38 -8.89 5.49
C TRP A 45 6.89 -8.82 5.77
N ASP A 46 7.43 -9.87 6.35
CA ASP A 46 8.85 -10.18 6.59
C ASP A 46 9.19 -11.60 6.06
N ASP A 47 10.45 -11.84 5.71
CA ASP A 47 10.89 -13.04 4.97
C ASP A 47 10.57 -14.38 5.64
N ASP A 48 10.46 -14.37 6.96
CA ASP A 48 10.15 -15.51 7.82
C ASP A 48 8.67 -15.57 8.24
N GLY A 49 7.87 -14.56 7.88
CA GLY A 49 6.51 -14.41 8.38
C GLY A 49 5.42 -14.40 7.31
N PHE A 50 4.22 -14.11 7.80
CA PHE A 50 2.99 -14.08 7.02
C PHE A 50 2.65 -12.66 6.62
N VAL A 51 2.06 -12.53 5.43
CA VAL A 51 1.41 -11.28 5.01
C VAL A 51 0.31 -10.96 6.03
N THR A 52 0.45 -9.83 6.72
CA THR A 52 -0.39 -9.45 7.85
C THR A 52 -1.07 -8.09 7.61
N PRO A 53 -2.32 -8.10 7.09
CA PRO A 53 -3.14 -6.89 7.00
C PRO A 53 -3.48 -6.33 8.39
N LYS A 54 -3.51 -5.00 8.51
CA LYS A 54 -3.99 -4.33 9.74
C LYS A 54 -5.51 -4.28 9.79
N PRO A 55 -6.14 -4.10 10.97
CA PRO A 55 -7.59 -4.24 11.13
C PRO A 55 -8.45 -3.51 10.09
N ARG A 56 -8.11 -2.26 9.73
CA ARG A 56 -8.84 -1.47 8.71
C ARG A 56 -8.74 -2.05 7.29
N PHE A 57 -7.67 -2.80 7.04
CA PHE A 57 -7.32 -3.36 5.73
C PHE A 57 -7.49 -4.89 5.69
N ARG A 58 -7.94 -5.51 6.78
CA ARG A 58 -8.12 -6.96 6.87
C ARG A 58 -9.24 -7.41 5.94
N GLY A 59 -8.94 -8.40 5.11
CA GLY A 59 -9.91 -8.98 4.16
C GLY A 59 -10.18 -8.11 2.94
N ILE A 60 -9.51 -6.96 2.81
CA ILE A 60 -9.63 -6.06 1.66
C ILE A 60 -8.27 -5.74 1.00
N THR A 61 -7.16 -6.18 1.59
CA THR A 61 -5.82 -6.01 1.00
C THR A 61 -5.10 -7.31 0.73
N GLU A 62 -4.39 -7.31 -0.39
CA GLU A 62 -3.47 -8.35 -0.79
C GLU A 62 -2.11 -7.72 -1.11
N LEU A 63 -1.03 -8.46 -0.87
CA LEU A 63 0.34 -8.04 -1.16
C LEU A 63 1.01 -9.10 -2.04
N ASP A 64 1.41 -8.68 -3.24
CA ASP A 64 2.35 -9.45 -4.05
C ASP A 64 3.77 -9.17 -3.58
N ARG A 65 4.41 -10.18 -2.99
CA ARG A 65 5.77 -10.08 -2.43
C ARG A 65 6.86 -10.02 -3.50
N GLN A 66 6.58 -10.47 -4.72
CA GLN A 66 7.54 -10.45 -5.82
C GLN A 66 7.63 -9.07 -6.47
N THR A 67 6.49 -8.37 -6.57
CA THR A 67 6.39 -7.05 -7.22
C THR A 67 6.24 -5.89 -6.23
N GLY A 68 5.94 -6.20 -4.96
CA GLY A 68 5.64 -5.22 -3.93
C GLY A 68 4.29 -4.51 -4.13
N GLN A 69 3.49 -4.98 -5.08
CA GLN A 69 2.19 -4.44 -5.39
C GLN A 69 1.20 -4.70 -4.25
N ILE A 70 0.49 -3.65 -3.84
CA ILE A 70 -0.71 -3.77 -3.00
C ILE A 70 -1.95 -3.73 -3.89
N THR A 71 -2.90 -4.61 -3.60
CA THR A 71 -4.26 -4.54 -4.12
C THR A 71 -5.19 -4.19 -2.97
N ILE A 72 -6.08 -3.20 -3.18
CA ILE A 72 -7.09 -2.78 -2.20
C ILE A 72 -8.46 -2.92 -2.87
N SER A 73 -9.31 -3.78 -2.33
CA SER A 73 -10.67 -4.04 -2.80
C SER A 73 -11.72 -3.38 -1.89
N ASN A 74 -12.98 -3.42 -2.30
CA ASN A 74 -14.12 -2.85 -1.58
C ASN A 74 -13.85 -1.42 -1.09
N LEU A 75 -13.41 -0.56 -2.01
CA LEU A 75 -12.95 0.79 -1.66
C LEU A 75 -14.04 1.63 -0.99
N SER A 76 -13.66 2.40 0.02
CA SER A 76 -14.53 3.35 0.72
C SER A 76 -13.77 4.66 0.94
N ALA A 77 -14.48 5.74 1.28
CA ALA A 77 -13.89 7.08 1.49
C ALA A 77 -12.69 7.08 2.46
N ASP A 78 -12.69 6.12 3.39
CA ASP A 78 -11.64 5.85 4.36
C ASP A 78 -10.28 5.46 3.76
N HIS A 79 -10.28 4.90 2.55
CA HIS A 79 -9.08 4.46 1.84
C HIS A 79 -8.41 5.59 1.05
N ASN A 80 -9.03 6.77 0.94
CA ASN A 80 -8.38 7.95 0.35
C ASN A 80 -7.10 8.31 1.13
N GLY A 81 -6.07 8.72 0.41
CA GLY A 81 -4.84 9.19 1.04
C GLY A 81 -3.60 8.87 0.22
N VAL A 82 -2.46 9.18 0.82
CA VAL A 82 -1.15 8.91 0.22
C VAL A 82 -0.60 7.61 0.79
N TYR A 83 -0.22 6.70 -0.08
CA TYR A 83 0.39 5.42 0.27
C TYR A 83 1.90 5.50 0.05
N THR A 84 2.65 5.04 1.06
CA THR A 84 4.10 4.86 1.00
C THR A 84 4.45 3.41 1.28
N ILE A 85 5.57 2.96 0.72
CA ILE A 85 6.06 1.60 0.87
C ILE A 85 7.46 1.64 1.49
N ASP A 86 7.65 0.85 2.54
CA ASP A 86 8.97 0.53 3.07
C ASP A 86 9.39 -0.84 2.53
N ILE A 87 10.61 -0.93 2.01
CA ILE A 87 11.23 -2.17 1.53
C ILE A 87 12.51 -2.35 2.31
N ASN A 88 12.68 -3.51 2.95
CA ASN A 88 13.85 -3.83 3.79
C ASN A 88 14.13 -2.71 4.81
N SER A 89 13.07 -2.23 5.46
CA SER A 89 13.10 -1.11 6.43
C SER A 89 13.50 0.26 5.87
N LYS A 90 13.45 0.46 4.54
CA LYS A 90 13.71 1.76 3.90
C LYS A 90 12.48 2.26 3.16
N GLU A 91 12.00 3.45 3.51
CA GLU A 91 10.92 4.11 2.77
C GLU A 91 11.39 4.44 1.35
N GLN A 92 10.58 4.08 0.36
CA GLN A 92 10.84 4.39 -1.04
C GLN A 92 10.36 5.80 -1.37
N GLU A 93 11.06 6.49 -2.29
CA GLU A 93 10.68 7.85 -2.71
C GLU A 93 9.34 7.89 -3.47
N GLN A 94 8.97 6.79 -4.11
CA GLN A 94 7.73 6.69 -4.87
C GLN A 94 6.53 6.57 -3.93
N ARG A 95 5.52 7.40 -4.20
CA ARG A 95 4.28 7.47 -3.40
C ARG A 95 3.07 7.37 -4.32
N PHE A 96 1.95 6.91 -3.78
CA PHE A 96 0.70 6.75 -4.53
C PHE A 96 -0.41 7.51 -3.85
N ARG A 97 -1.09 8.40 -4.54
CA ARG A 97 -2.28 9.08 -4.03
C ARG A 97 -3.52 8.38 -4.56
N LEU A 98 -4.26 7.71 -3.68
CA LEU A 98 -5.56 7.14 -4.00
C LEU A 98 -6.63 8.20 -3.83
N GLU A 99 -7.33 8.51 -4.93
CA GLU A 99 -8.49 9.40 -4.99
C GLU A 99 -9.70 8.57 -5.44
N LEU A 100 -10.77 8.59 -4.66
CA LEU A 100 -12.05 8.00 -5.05
C LEU A 100 -12.84 8.94 -5.96
N LEU A 101 -13.42 8.39 -7.03
CA LEU A 101 -14.32 9.05 -7.98
C LEU A 101 -15.79 8.75 -7.66
#